data_AF-A0A2S6IC56-F1
#
_entry.id   AF-A0A2S6IC56-F1
#
_cell.length_a   1.000
_cell.length_b   1.000
_cell.length_c   1.000
_cell.angle_alpha   90.00
_cell.angle_beta   90.00
_cell.angle_gamma   90.00
#
_symmetry.space_group_name_H-M   'P 1'
#
loop_
_entity.id
_entity.type
_entity.pdbx_description
1 polymer ?
#
loop_
_entity_poly.entity_id
_entity_poly.type
_entity_poly.pdbx_seq_one_letter_code
_entity_poly.pdbx_strand_id
1 'polypeptide(L)'
;MIAPHARHDGALADCWIQIGWHPQAMTGATSVSMTVLRAALDRVLGEVQRRHGDVVDLDADLYYVLPAESVYAPGTVPDGQACTLGSLVDDVDAVRELAAGGLAEEGEEAEVVVWHDLAHVIGVLQRLAAIDRP
;
A
#
# COMPACT_ATOMS: atom_id res chain seq x y z
N MET A 1 -35.62 -22.74 42.36
CA MET A 1 -36.75 -21.82 42.60
C MET A 1 -36.16 -20.41 42.69
N ILE A 2 -36.72 -19.45 41.93
CA ILE A 2 -36.39 -17.99 41.82
C ILE A 2 -35.20 -17.59 40.90
N ALA A 3 -35.51 -17.41 39.59
CA ALA A 3 -35.36 -16.27 38.62
C ALA A 3 -34.21 -15.21 38.74
N PRO A 4 -33.98 -14.24 37.79
CA PRO A 4 -34.29 -14.06 36.34
C PRO A 4 -33.17 -13.34 35.48
N HIS A 5 -33.52 -13.03 34.20
CA HIS A 5 -32.99 -11.98 33.27
C HIS A 5 -31.64 -12.24 32.55
N ALA A 6 -31.45 -11.95 31.25
CA ALA A 6 -32.05 -10.92 30.40
C ALA A 6 -32.17 -11.35 28.91
N ARG A 7 -33.03 -10.62 28.18
CA ARG A 7 -33.23 -10.64 26.71
C ARG A 7 -32.31 -9.63 26.00
N HIS A 8 -32.40 -9.64 24.66
CA HIS A 8 -31.88 -8.72 23.63
C HIS A 8 -30.52 -9.14 23.06
N ASP A 9 -30.21 -9.02 21.76
CA ASP A 9 -30.90 -8.73 20.50
C ASP A 9 -29.93 -9.26 19.43
N GLY A 10 -30.36 -9.94 18.37
CA GLY A 10 -30.50 -9.32 17.06
C GLY A 10 -29.16 -8.91 16.41
N ALA A 11 -28.63 -9.69 15.45
CA ALA A 11 -27.87 -9.20 14.29
C ALA A 11 -27.34 -10.35 13.41
N LEU A 12 -27.89 -10.44 12.19
CA LEU A 12 -27.21 -10.62 10.90
C LEU A 12 -25.74 -11.12 10.92
N ALA A 13 -25.49 -12.36 10.50
CA ALA A 13 -24.18 -12.78 10.00
C ALA A 13 -24.25 -14.04 9.12
N ASP A 14 -25.17 -14.10 8.17
CA ASP A 14 -25.18 -15.11 7.10
C ASP A 14 -24.80 -14.48 5.76
N CYS A 15 -23.50 -14.25 5.58
CA CYS A 15 -22.88 -14.13 4.25
C CYS A 15 -21.42 -14.55 4.36
N TRP A 16 -21.20 -15.83 4.62
CA TRP A 16 -19.90 -16.45 4.43
C TRP A 16 -19.69 -16.63 2.92
N ILE A 17 -18.86 -15.78 2.32
CA ILE A 17 -18.26 -16.09 1.01
C ILE A 17 -17.40 -17.34 1.24
N GLN A 18 -17.96 -18.51 0.95
CA GLN A 18 -17.18 -19.75 0.81
C GLN A 18 -16.30 -19.60 -0.42
N ILE A 19 -15.08 -19.09 -0.24
CA ILE A 19 -14.02 -19.29 -1.22
C ILE A 19 -13.64 -20.76 -1.07
N GLY A 20 -14.17 -21.61 -1.95
CA GLY A 20 -13.75 -22.99 -2.07
C GLY A 20 -12.24 -23.04 -2.27
N TRP A 21 -11.52 -23.55 -1.28
CA TRP A 21 -10.08 -23.75 -1.36
C TRP A 21 -9.83 -24.93 -2.30
N HIS A 22 -9.62 -24.65 -3.59
CA HIS A 22 -9.08 -25.62 -4.52
C HIS A 22 -7.55 -25.52 -4.50
N PRO A 23 -6.82 -26.55 -4.05
CA PRO A 23 -5.37 -26.59 -4.16
C PRO A 23 -5.00 -26.97 -5.60
N GLN A 24 -5.20 -26.03 -6.53
CA GLN A 24 -4.47 -26.04 -7.79
C GLN A 24 -3.37 -25.01 -7.65
N ALA A 25 -2.13 -25.48 -7.57
CA ALA A 25 -0.95 -24.65 -7.65
C ALA A 25 -1.03 -23.84 -8.95
N MET A 26 -1.41 -22.55 -8.83
CA MET A 26 -1.32 -21.60 -9.92
C MET A 26 0.16 -21.22 -10.10
N THR A 27 0.96 -22.14 -10.64
CA THR A 27 2.28 -21.79 -11.20
C THR A 27 2.09 -21.18 -12.60
N GLY A 28 1.19 -20.20 -12.71
CA GLY A 28 1.16 -19.30 -13.84
C GLY A 28 2.15 -18.19 -13.57
N ALA A 29 3.07 -17.92 -14.51
CA ALA A 29 3.92 -16.75 -14.41
C ALA A 29 3.02 -15.50 -14.35
N THR A 30 2.97 -14.85 -13.19
CA THR A 30 2.22 -13.60 -13.01
C THR A 30 3.04 -12.49 -13.65
N SER A 31 2.54 -11.90 -14.72
CA SER A 31 3.18 -10.80 -15.44
C SER A 31 2.27 -9.58 -15.51
N VAL A 32 2.85 -8.39 -15.61
CA VAL A 32 2.12 -7.12 -15.72
C VAL A 32 2.64 -6.33 -16.92
N SER A 33 1.72 -5.77 -17.71
CA SER A 33 2.07 -4.82 -18.77
C SER A 33 2.33 -3.44 -18.15
N MET A 34 3.49 -2.84 -18.41
CA MET A 34 3.81 -1.51 -17.91
C MET A 34 2.84 -0.43 -18.42
N THR A 35 2.32 -0.58 -19.64
CA THR A 35 1.30 0.32 -20.19
C THR A 35 0.00 0.22 -19.40
N VAL A 36 -0.43 -1.01 -19.07
CA VAL A 36 -1.65 -1.23 -18.28
C VAL A 36 -1.46 -0.74 -16.85
N LEU A 37 -0.30 -0.98 -16.24
CA LEU A 37 0.02 -0.53 -14.89
C LEU A 37 0.00 1.00 -14.78
N ARG A 38 0.63 1.71 -15.73
CA ARG A 38 0.60 3.18 -15.78
C ARG A 38 -0.83 3.70 -15.90
N ALA A 39 -1.61 3.17 -16.85
CA ALA A 39 -3.01 3.60 -17.03
C ALA A 39 -3.88 3.33 -15.79
N ALA A 40 -3.66 2.23 -15.08
CA ALA A 40 -4.35 1.93 -13.83
C ALA A 40 -3.94 2.91 -12.72
N LEU A 41 -2.66 3.20 -12.59
CA LEU A 41 -2.13 4.16 -11.61
C LEU A 41 -2.69 5.57 -11.86
N ASP A 42 -2.65 6.05 -13.11
CA ASP A 42 -3.21 7.36 -13.50
C ASP A 42 -4.69 7.47 -13.14
N ARG A 43 -5.47 6.41 -13.40
CA ARG A 43 -6.89 6.38 -13.05
C ARG A 43 -7.12 6.48 -11.54
N VAL A 44 -6.34 5.75 -10.74
CA VAL A 44 -6.47 5.77 -9.28
C VAL A 44 -6.05 7.14 -8.73
N LEU A 45 -4.91 7.67 -9.18
CA LEU A 45 -4.43 8.98 -8.75
C LEU A 45 -5.38 10.12 -9.16
N GLY A 46 -5.98 10.04 -10.35
CA GLY A 46 -7.01 10.98 -10.78
C GLY A 46 -8.25 10.95 -9.88
N GLU A 47 -8.64 9.79 -9.37
CA GLU A 47 -9.76 9.67 -8.43
C GLU A 47 -9.40 10.19 -7.03
N VAL A 48 -8.17 9.95 -6.55
CA VAL A 48 -7.66 10.54 -5.30
C VAL A 48 -7.66 12.07 -5.42
N GLN A 49 -7.12 12.62 -6.50
CA GLN A 49 -7.12 14.05 -6.77
C GLN A 49 -8.54 14.63 -6.82
N ARG A 50 -9.49 13.92 -7.46
CA ARG A 50 -10.90 14.35 -7.52
C ARG A 50 -11.54 14.44 -6.13
N ARG A 51 -11.13 13.61 -5.17
CA ARG A 51 -11.69 13.56 -3.80
C ARG A 51 -11.02 14.53 -2.84
N HIS A 52 -9.70 14.65 -2.93
CA HIS A 52 -8.88 15.35 -1.93
C HIS A 52 -8.26 16.65 -2.45
N GLY A 53 -8.32 16.91 -3.77
CA GLY A 53 -7.66 18.03 -4.42
C GLY A 53 -6.22 17.71 -4.85
N ASP A 54 -5.50 18.74 -5.31
CA ASP A 54 -4.14 18.62 -5.84
C ASP A 54 -3.07 18.45 -4.74
N VAL A 55 -3.41 18.78 -3.50
CA VAL A 55 -2.54 18.67 -2.33
C VAL A 55 -3.28 17.89 -1.26
N VAL A 56 -2.72 16.76 -0.86
CA VAL A 56 -3.30 15.89 0.17
C VAL A 56 -2.45 16.00 1.43
N ASP A 57 -3.08 16.31 2.56
CA ASP A 57 -2.45 16.20 3.88
C ASP A 57 -2.35 14.72 4.25
N LEU A 58 -1.12 14.26 4.50
CA LEU A 58 -0.86 12.86 4.81
C LEU A 58 -1.10 12.55 6.30
N ASP A 59 -1.18 13.53 7.20
CA ASP A 59 -1.46 13.37 8.65
C ASP A 59 -0.68 12.22 9.33
N ALA A 60 0.54 11.96 8.87
CA ALA A 60 1.45 10.95 9.37
C ALA A 60 2.84 11.23 8.81
N ASP A 61 3.85 10.71 9.50
CA ASP A 61 5.23 10.76 9.02
C ASP A 61 5.83 9.35 9.05
N LEU A 62 5.95 8.78 10.25
CA LEU A 62 6.61 7.49 10.43
C LEU A 62 5.67 6.31 10.18
N TYR A 63 6.20 5.27 9.53
CA TYR A 63 5.49 4.01 9.30
C TYR A 63 6.43 2.81 9.33
N TYR A 64 5.88 1.62 9.60
CA TYR A 64 6.65 0.37 9.55
C TYR A 64 6.62 -0.22 8.15
N VAL A 65 7.80 -0.60 7.65
CA VAL A 65 7.99 -1.30 6.38
C VAL A 65 8.34 -2.74 6.65
N LEU A 66 7.59 -3.66 6.05
CA LEU A 66 7.95 -5.08 6.02
C LEU A 66 8.92 -5.33 4.87
N PRO A 67 9.99 -6.13 5.07
CA PRO A 67 10.87 -6.53 3.97
C PRO A 67 10.08 -7.27 2.88
N ALA A 68 10.37 -6.96 1.61
CA ALA A 68 9.60 -7.48 0.48
C ALA A 68 9.61 -9.02 0.44
N GLU A 69 10.75 -9.63 0.75
CA GLU A 69 10.91 -11.08 0.87
C GLU A 69 9.97 -11.70 1.90
N SER A 70 9.62 -10.97 2.96
CA SER A 70 8.69 -11.44 3.99
C SER A 70 7.23 -11.34 3.52
N VAL A 71 6.92 -10.38 2.64
CA VAL A 71 5.56 -10.17 2.10
C VAL A 71 5.19 -11.25 1.07
N TYR A 72 6.16 -11.74 0.30
CA TYR A 72 5.94 -12.76 -0.75
C TYR A 72 6.26 -14.19 -0.31
N ALA A 73 6.45 -14.43 0.99
CA ALA A 73 6.70 -15.75 1.56
C ALA A 73 5.43 -16.33 2.22
N PRO A 74 4.57 -17.06 1.48
CA PRO A 74 3.34 -17.61 2.05
C PRO A 74 3.65 -18.67 3.13
N GLY A 75 2.90 -18.63 4.23
CA GLY A 75 3.03 -19.58 5.33
C GLY A 75 4.06 -19.20 6.39
N THR A 76 4.81 -18.11 6.19
CA THR A 76 5.64 -17.51 7.23
C THR A 76 4.96 -16.27 7.80
N VAL A 77 4.90 -16.16 9.13
CA VAL A 77 4.53 -14.90 9.79
C VAL A 77 5.74 -13.97 9.65
N PRO A 78 5.61 -12.77 9.07
CA PRO A 78 6.71 -11.83 9.00
C PRO A 78 7.24 -11.55 10.41
N ASP A 79 8.57 -11.60 10.58
CA ASP A 79 9.18 -11.24 11.84
C ASP A 79 9.00 -9.73 12.07
N GLY A 80 8.19 -9.37 13.07
CA GLY A 80 7.96 -7.98 13.43
C GLY A 80 9.21 -7.23 13.87
N GLN A 81 10.29 -7.94 14.24
CA GLN A 81 11.60 -7.35 14.53
C GLN A 81 12.38 -6.98 13.27
N ALA A 82 12.03 -7.56 12.11
CA ALA A 82 12.64 -7.26 10.82
C ALA A 82 11.98 -6.04 10.13
N CYS A 83 10.94 -5.45 10.73
CA CYS A 83 10.37 -4.20 10.24
C CYS A 83 11.40 -3.07 10.29
N THR A 84 11.53 -2.34 9.19
CA THR A 84 12.24 -1.06 9.19
C THR A 84 11.26 0.09 9.42
N LEU A 85 11.79 1.26 9.77
CA LEU A 85 11.01 2.48 9.91
C LEU A 85 11.19 3.33 8.64
N GLY A 86 10.09 3.67 7.99
CA GLY A 86 10.03 4.64 6.89
C GLY A 86 9.54 6.01 7.36
N SER A 87 9.73 7.02 6.50
CA SER A 87 9.37 8.42 6.72
C SER A 87 8.64 8.94 5.49
N LEU A 88 7.40 9.43 5.65
CA LEU A 88 6.61 10.00 4.55
C LEU A 88 7.17 11.33 4.10
N VAL A 89 7.85 12.08 4.98
CA VAL A 89 8.57 13.29 4.58
C VAL A 89 9.67 12.94 3.58
N ASP A 90 10.49 11.94 3.91
CA ASP A 90 11.57 11.47 3.04
C ASP A 90 11.01 10.93 1.72
N ASP A 91 9.92 10.16 1.78
CA ASP A 91 9.25 9.63 0.59
C ASP A 91 8.72 10.75 -0.32
N VAL A 92 8.11 11.79 0.24
CA VAL A 92 7.58 12.92 -0.53
C VAL A 92 8.70 13.72 -1.16
N ASP A 93 9.80 13.96 -0.44
CA ASP A 93 10.95 14.67 -0.99
C ASP A 93 11.64 13.87 -2.10
N ALA A 94 11.81 12.56 -1.94
CA ALA A 94 12.31 11.68 -3.00
C ALA A 94 11.39 11.69 -4.24
N VAL A 95 10.06 11.63 -4.05
CA VAL A 95 9.10 11.73 -5.18
C VAL A 95 9.19 13.09 -5.90
N ARG A 96 9.42 14.18 -5.17
CA ARG A 96 9.62 15.51 -5.77
C ARG A 96 10.90 15.57 -6.58
N GLU A 97 12.00 15.03 -6.07
CA GLU A 97 13.28 14.96 -6.77
C GLU A 97 13.17 14.14 -8.07
N LEU A 98 12.52 12.97 -7.99
CA LEU A 98 12.24 12.14 -9.15
C LEU A 98 11.40 12.87 -10.20
N ALA A 99 10.35 13.57 -9.78
CA ALA A 99 9.50 14.34 -10.67
C ALA A 99 10.22 15.54 -11.32
N ALA A 100 11.19 16.13 -10.61
CA ALA A 100 12.02 17.21 -11.11
C ALA A 100 13.10 16.74 -12.12
N GLY A 101 13.24 15.42 -12.33
CA GLY A 101 14.24 14.84 -13.21
C GLY A 101 15.64 14.74 -12.57
N GLY A 102 15.73 14.92 -11.24
CA GLY A 102 16.96 14.75 -10.47
C GLY A 102 18.10 15.69 -10.88
N LEU A 103 18.27 16.81 -10.18
CA LEU A 103 19.48 17.63 -10.35
C LEU A 103 20.56 17.08 -9.41
N ALA A 104 21.57 16.38 -9.92
CA ALA A 104 22.79 16.16 -9.14
C ALA A 104 23.48 17.51 -8.87
N GLU A 105 24.22 17.61 -7.75
CA GLU A 105 24.93 18.85 -7.37
C GLU A 105 25.93 19.36 -8.45
N GLU A 106 26.25 18.52 -9.45
CA GLU A 106 27.19 18.82 -10.53
C GLU A 106 26.54 18.89 -11.93
N GLY A 107 25.21 19.03 -12.02
CA GLY A 107 24.51 19.24 -13.30
C GLY A 107 24.34 17.99 -14.17
N GLU A 108 24.56 16.80 -13.59
CA GLU A 108 24.19 15.52 -14.18
C GLU A 108 22.78 15.11 -13.73
N GLU A 109 22.03 14.39 -14.58
CA GLU A 109 20.74 13.81 -14.19
C GLU A 109 20.97 12.76 -13.10
N ALA A 110 20.21 12.85 -12.01
CA ALA A 110 20.28 11.85 -10.95
C ALA A 110 19.87 10.48 -11.50
N GLU A 111 20.67 9.45 -11.20
CA GLU A 111 20.36 8.08 -11.60
C GLU A 111 19.08 7.60 -10.89
N VAL A 112 18.13 7.05 -11.65
CA VAL A 112 16.94 6.40 -11.11
C VAL A 112 17.31 5.01 -10.61
N VAL A 113 17.32 4.83 -9.28
CA VAL A 113 17.54 3.55 -8.62
C VAL A 113 16.18 2.88 -8.40
N VAL A 114 15.70 2.17 -9.42
CA VAL A 114 14.32 1.67 -9.54
C VAL A 114 13.76 1.02 -8.26
N TRP A 115 14.52 0.16 -7.57
CA TRP A 115 14.01 -0.51 -6.37
C TRP A 115 13.82 0.44 -5.18
N HIS A 116 14.69 1.43 -5.06
CA HIS A 116 14.72 2.44 -4.00
C HIS A 116 13.62 3.48 -4.25
N ASP A 117 13.60 4.03 -5.46
CA ASP A 117 12.65 5.06 -5.87
C ASP A 117 11.21 4.54 -5.87
N LEU A 118 11.02 3.28 -6.27
CA LEU A 118 9.71 2.65 -6.19
C LEU A 118 9.28 2.43 -4.73
N ALA A 119 10.20 2.21 -3.78
CA ALA A 119 9.85 2.09 -2.36
C ALA A 119 9.26 3.39 -1.82
N HIS A 120 9.85 4.54 -2.15
CA HIS A 120 9.32 5.86 -1.79
C HIS A 120 7.94 6.12 -2.40
N VAL A 121 7.77 5.83 -3.71
CA VAL A 121 6.46 5.94 -4.37
C VAL A 121 5.43 5.04 -3.69
N ILE A 122 5.79 3.80 -3.35
CA ILE A 122 4.90 2.86 -2.65
C ILE A 122 4.51 3.39 -1.27
N GLY A 123 5.44 3.98 -0.50
CA GLY A 123 5.15 4.57 0.80
C GLY A 123 4.04 5.62 0.74
N VAL A 124 4.16 6.57 -0.19
CA VAL A 124 3.12 7.58 -0.45
C VAL A 124 1.80 6.94 -0.89
N LEU A 125 1.83 6.01 -1.85
CA LEU A 125 0.61 5.34 -2.35
C LEU A 125 -0.10 4.54 -1.27
N GLN A 126 0.65 3.85 -0.39
CA GLN A 126 0.09 3.12 0.74
C GLN A 126 -0.60 4.07 1.73
N ARG A 127 -0.03 5.24 1.98
CA ARG A 127 -0.65 6.24 2.84
C ARG A 127 -1.93 6.82 2.23
N LEU A 128 -1.92 7.17 0.94
CA LEU A 128 -3.12 7.62 0.23
C LEU A 128 -4.24 6.56 0.30
N ALA A 129 -3.89 5.29 0.09
CA ALA A 129 -4.84 4.19 0.21
C ALA A 129 -5.36 4.03 1.65
N ALA A 130 -4.57 4.34 2.67
CA ALA A 130 -5.01 4.31 4.07
C ALA A 130 -5.98 5.46 4.41
N ILE A 131 -5.78 6.64 3.81
CA ILE A 131 -6.66 7.81 3.98
C ILE A 131 -8.04 7.57 3.35
N ASP A 132 -8.11 6.88 2.21
CA ASP A 132 -9.37 6.58 1.50
C ASP A 132 -10.11 5.34 2.06
N ARG A 133 -9.65 4.75 3.18
CA ARG A 133 -10.38 3.63 3.80
C ARG A 133 -11.70 4.11 4.43
N PRO A 134 -12.79 3.31 4.34
CA PRO A 134 -14.06 3.60 4.98
C PRO A 134 -14.00 3.66 6.51
#